data_AF-A3ZM88-F1
#
_entry.id   AF-A3ZM88-F1
#
_cell.length_a   1.000
_cell.length_b   1.000
_cell.length_c   1.000
_cell.angle_alpha   90.00
_cell.angle_beta   90.00
_cell.angle_gamma   90.00
#
_symmetry.space_group_name_H-M   'P 1'
#
loop_
_entity.id
_entity.type
_entity.pdbx_description
1 polymer ?
#
loop_
_entity_poly.entity_id
_entity_poly.type
_entity_poly.pdbx_seq_one_letter_code
_entity_poly.pdbx_strand_id
1 'polypeptide(L)'
;MLLGQLGFVADRRQRGLQVSNKPGFWARNEFLIRRLHSLTGLLPVGAYMIVHLLVNSSVAVSPETFQRSVFSIHALGALLPLVEWTFIFLPIMFHAFLGLAFTFGASPNYTEYRYNSNFRYTMQRATGLLAFVFIAWHVFHMHGWIHNDAWRHLIAGYGGMFHPYNAATSAAHAMQASVLYPVFYTVGVLACVFHLSNGLFTMGITWGIWISPKAQHGAKLVTGVFGLGLALVGITSIVGLYTLKNFAEIREKENTAYELLVETGDIPADPEKRDLSADESLDEAPPFEGAAAPKADATEKPAVSE
;
A
#
# COMPACT_ATOMS: atom_id res chain seq x y z
N MET A 1 -32.60 -1.71 -8.24
CA MET A 1 -33.65 -1.30 -7.28
C MET A 1 -33.18 -1.57 -5.85
N LEU A 2 -32.01 -1.04 -5.46
CA LEU A 2 -31.42 -1.25 -4.11
C LEU A 2 -30.37 -0.15 -3.80
N LEU A 3 -30.75 1.12 -4.03
CA LEU A 3 -30.05 2.30 -3.49
C LEU A 3 -31.03 3.18 -2.68
N GLY A 4 -32.11 2.57 -2.18
CA GLY A 4 -33.15 3.25 -1.37
C GLY A 4 -33.14 2.90 0.11
N GLN A 5 -32.17 2.11 0.60
CA GLN A 5 -32.17 1.57 1.97
C GLN A 5 -31.05 2.14 2.87
N LEU A 6 -30.72 3.41 2.69
CA LEU A 6 -30.06 4.21 3.73
C LEU A 6 -31.03 5.28 4.25
N GLY A 7 -32.21 4.82 4.68
CA GLY A 7 -33.22 5.62 5.37
C GLY A 7 -33.36 5.11 6.79
N PHE A 8 -32.93 5.92 7.74
CA PHE A 8 -33.07 5.70 9.18
C PHE A 8 -34.50 5.32 9.57
N VAL A 9 -34.62 4.44 10.57
CA VAL A 9 -35.83 3.88 11.17
C VAL A 9 -36.94 4.92 11.35
N ALA A 10 -38.14 4.58 10.91
CA ALA A 10 -39.33 5.42 10.97
C ALA A 10 -39.90 5.52 12.40
N ASP A 11 -39.82 6.70 13.00
CA ASP A 11 -40.78 7.13 14.02
C ASP A 11 -41.99 7.79 13.34
N ARG A 12 -43.16 7.19 13.54
CA ARG A 12 -44.41 7.56 12.89
C ARG A 12 -45.11 8.63 13.72
N ARG A 13 -44.66 9.88 13.61
CA ARG A 13 -45.47 11.07 13.95
C ARG A 13 -45.57 12.01 12.77
N GLN A 14 -46.79 12.15 12.26
CA GLN A 14 -47.18 13.08 11.21
C GLN A 14 -46.82 14.52 11.61
N ARG A 15 -45.81 15.09 10.94
CA ARG A 15 -45.67 16.53 10.70
C ARG A 15 -45.29 16.68 9.24
N GLY A 16 -45.96 17.59 8.53
CA GLY A 16 -45.85 17.82 7.09
C GLY A 16 -44.43 18.23 6.67
N LEU A 17 -43.54 17.25 6.53
CA LEU A 17 -42.25 17.42 5.89
C LEU A 17 -42.49 17.43 4.39
N GLN A 18 -42.25 18.59 3.76
CA GLN A 18 -42.08 18.65 2.32
C GLN A 18 -40.97 17.67 1.95
N VAL A 19 -41.34 16.52 1.38
CA VAL A 19 -40.37 15.58 0.82
C VAL A 19 -39.72 16.31 -0.35
N SER A 20 -38.46 16.72 -0.18
CA SER A 20 -37.69 17.31 -1.26
C SER A 20 -37.61 16.30 -2.40
N ASN A 21 -38.35 16.54 -3.49
CA ASN A 21 -38.30 15.74 -4.71
C ASN A 21 -36.96 15.87 -5.47
N LYS A 22 -36.02 16.70 -4.99
CA LYS A 22 -34.70 16.82 -5.59
C LYS A 22 -33.84 15.62 -5.18
N PRO A 23 -33.27 14.86 -6.13
CA PRO A 23 -32.37 13.78 -5.80
C PRO A 23 -31.20 14.31 -4.96
N GLY A 24 -30.74 13.48 -4.01
CA GLY A 24 -29.57 13.81 -3.19
C GLY A 24 -28.31 14.04 -4.03
N PHE A 25 -27.27 14.63 -3.41
CA PHE A 25 -26.00 14.95 -4.09
C PHE A 25 -25.42 13.76 -4.87
N TRP A 26 -25.40 12.57 -4.27
CA TRP A 26 -24.87 11.35 -4.89
C TRP A 26 -25.63 10.94 -6.15
N ALA A 27 -26.96 10.93 -6.10
CA ALA A 27 -27.79 10.57 -7.25
C ALA A 27 -27.65 11.59 -8.39
N ARG A 28 -27.53 12.89 -8.08
CA ARG A 28 -27.32 13.93 -9.09
C ARG A 28 -25.95 13.86 -9.78
N ASN A 29 -24.93 13.41 -9.06
CA ASN A 29 -23.55 13.39 -9.53
C ASN A 29 -23.01 11.98 -9.80
N GLU A 30 -23.88 10.96 -9.83
CA GLU A 30 -23.47 9.55 -9.90
C GLU A 30 -22.56 9.28 -11.11
N PHE A 31 -22.93 9.80 -12.28
CA PHE A 31 -22.15 9.64 -13.50
C PHE A 31 -20.73 10.18 -13.33
N LEU A 32 -20.58 11.43 -12.86
CA LEU A 32 -19.28 12.07 -12.66
C LEU A 32 -18.44 11.31 -11.64
N ILE A 33 -19.03 10.91 -10.52
CA ILE A 33 -18.35 10.19 -9.44
C ILE A 33 -17.82 8.83 -9.94
N ARG A 34 -18.62 8.08 -10.71
CA ARG A 34 -18.18 6.82 -11.32
C ARG A 34 -17.06 7.04 -12.35
N ARG A 35 -17.11 8.13 -13.10
CA ARG A 35 -16.05 8.50 -14.05
C ARG A 35 -14.75 8.85 -13.34
N LEU A 36 -14.81 9.68 -12.30
CA LEU A 36 -13.64 10.04 -11.49
C LEU A 36 -13.05 8.81 -10.80
N HIS A 37 -13.88 7.89 -10.30
CA HIS A 37 -13.41 6.62 -9.73
C HIS A 37 -12.64 5.78 -10.76
N SER A 38 -13.18 5.66 -11.97
CA SER A 38 -12.50 4.96 -13.07
C SER A 38 -11.21 5.67 -13.47
N LEU A 39 -11.20 7.00 -13.52
CA LEU A 39 -10.05 7.80 -13.93
C LEU A 39 -8.90 7.68 -12.93
N THR A 40 -9.21 7.83 -11.64
CA THR A 40 -8.23 7.71 -10.55
C THR A 40 -7.67 6.28 -10.46
N GLY A 41 -8.47 5.26 -10.75
CA GLY A 41 -8.01 3.87 -10.78
C GLY A 41 -6.94 3.60 -11.83
N LEU A 42 -7.01 4.24 -13.01
CA LEU A 42 -6.02 4.01 -14.08
C LEU A 42 -4.89 5.02 -14.09
N LEU A 43 -5.20 6.32 -14.09
CA LEU A 43 -4.17 7.35 -14.32
C LEU A 43 -3.22 7.49 -13.14
N PRO A 44 -3.63 7.98 -11.95
CA PRO A 44 -2.71 8.08 -10.83
C PRO A 44 -2.36 6.71 -10.25
N VAL A 45 -3.36 5.90 -9.85
CA VAL A 45 -3.10 4.63 -9.14
C VAL A 45 -2.47 3.59 -10.06
N GLY A 46 -3.01 3.39 -11.25
CA GLY A 46 -2.49 2.43 -12.22
C GLY A 46 -1.08 2.81 -12.72
N ALA A 47 -0.83 4.07 -13.06
CA ALA A 47 0.52 4.49 -13.47
C ALA A 47 1.53 4.37 -12.32
N TYR A 48 1.15 4.79 -11.11
CA TYR A 48 1.99 4.58 -9.93
C TYR A 48 2.32 3.11 -9.74
N MET A 49 1.33 2.21 -9.82
CA MET A 49 1.55 0.78 -9.66
C MET A 49 2.53 0.20 -10.70
N ILE A 50 2.44 0.65 -11.97
CA ILE A 50 3.39 0.23 -13.01
C ILE A 50 4.81 0.68 -12.66
N VAL A 51 5.00 1.96 -12.34
CA VAL A 51 6.32 2.51 -11.98
C VAL A 51 6.85 1.84 -10.72
N HIS A 52 6.00 1.67 -9.70
CA HIS A 52 6.34 1.02 -8.44
C HIS A 52 6.84 -0.40 -8.68
N LEU A 53 6.11 -1.23 -9.44
CA LEU A 53 6.54 -2.60 -9.73
C LEU A 53 7.83 -2.64 -10.57
N LEU A 54 7.97 -1.76 -11.56
CA LEU A 54 9.16 -1.70 -12.40
C LEU A 54 10.41 -1.32 -11.59
N VAL A 55 10.33 -0.25 -10.79
CA VAL A 55 11.44 0.18 -9.92
C VAL A 55 11.80 -0.93 -8.94
N ASN A 56 10.82 -1.53 -8.26
CA ASN A 56 11.09 -2.62 -7.32
C ASN A 56 11.68 -3.86 -8.01
N SER A 57 11.26 -4.18 -9.23
CA SER A 57 11.80 -5.34 -9.97
C SER A 57 13.26 -5.18 -10.36
N SER A 58 13.76 -3.94 -10.42
CA SER A 58 15.16 -3.67 -10.77
C SER A 58 16.17 -4.21 -9.76
N VAL A 59 15.73 -4.54 -8.54
CA VAL A 59 16.58 -5.21 -7.53
C VAL A 59 17.07 -6.58 -8.01
N ALA A 60 16.28 -7.25 -8.85
CA ALA A 60 16.66 -8.52 -9.46
C ALA A 60 17.71 -8.36 -10.57
N VAL A 61 17.90 -7.14 -11.09
CA VAL A 61 19.01 -6.80 -12.00
C VAL A 61 20.26 -6.53 -11.17
N SER A 62 20.18 -5.56 -10.26
CA SER A 62 21.17 -5.37 -9.21
C SER A 62 20.62 -4.52 -8.05
N PRO A 63 21.11 -4.71 -6.82
CA PRO A 63 20.78 -3.85 -5.68
C PRO A 63 21.08 -2.37 -5.95
N GLU A 64 22.18 -2.08 -6.64
CA GLU A 64 22.62 -0.72 -6.96
C GLU A 64 21.67 -0.03 -7.95
N THR A 65 21.11 -0.78 -8.92
CA THR A 65 20.13 -0.24 -9.88
C THR A 65 18.83 0.17 -9.17
N PHE A 66 18.38 -0.67 -8.25
CA PHE A 66 17.23 -0.36 -7.40
C PHE A 66 17.51 0.85 -6.50
N GLN A 67 18.62 0.82 -5.77
CA GLN A 67 19.02 1.91 -4.87
C GLN A 67 19.13 3.24 -5.61
N ARG A 68 19.76 3.27 -6.79
CA ARG A 68 19.86 4.49 -7.61
C ARG A 68 18.49 5.04 -8.01
N SER A 69 17.55 4.16 -8.36
CA SER A 69 16.19 4.58 -8.71
C SER A 69 15.48 5.20 -7.51
N VAL A 70 15.67 4.64 -6.31
CA VAL A 70 15.12 5.21 -5.06
C VAL A 70 15.77 6.56 -4.73
N PHE A 71 17.09 6.69 -4.86
CA PHE A 71 17.76 7.99 -4.70
C PHE A 71 17.18 9.05 -5.65
N SER A 72 16.97 8.72 -6.94
CA SER A 72 16.36 9.64 -7.90
C SER A 72 14.96 10.09 -7.51
N ILE A 73 14.16 9.23 -6.87
CA ILE A 73 12.83 9.61 -6.36
C ILE A 73 13.00 10.56 -5.16
N HIS A 74 13.91 10.24 -4.25
CA HIS A 74 14.14 11.02 -3.02
C HIS A 74 14.93 12.32 -3.24
N ALA A 75 15.54 12.51 -4.41
CA ALA A 75 16.16 13.77 -4.84
C ALA A 75 15.16 14.95 -4.90
N LEU A 76 13.86 14.66 -4.99
CA LEU A 76 12.80 15.68 -4.89
C LEU A 76 12.75 16.38 -3.52
N GLY A 77 13.39 15.81 -2.48
CA GLY A 77 13.51 16.42 -1.16
C GLY A 77 12.18 16.85 -0.59
N ALA A 78 12.07 18.14 -0.20
CA ALA A 78 10.86 18.70 0.41
C ALA A 78 9.61 18.68 -0.50
N LEU A 79 9.77 18.51 -1.82
CA LEU A 79 8.64 18.40 -2.75
C LEU A 79 8.05 16.98 -2.78
N LEU A 80 8.80 15.96 -2.36
CA LEU A 80 8.37 14.57 -2.44
C LEU A 80 7.01 14.33 -1.75
N PRO A 81 6.77 14.77 -0.49
CA PRO A 81 5.48 14.54 0.16
C PRO A 81 4.30 15.16 -0.59
N LEU A 82 4.48 16.35 -1.19
CA LEU A 82 3.43 16.99 -2.00
C LEU A 82 3.08 16.15 -3.23
N VAL A 83 4.11 15.61 -3.91
CA VAL A 83 3.94 14.74 -5.07
C VAL A 83 3.23 13.43 -4.65
N GLU A 84 3.68 12.79 -3.58
CA GLU A 84 3.09 11.54 -3.09
C GLU A 84 1.63 11.72 -2.68
N TRP A 85 1.31 12.77 -1.92
CA TRP A 85 -0.09 13.03 -1.54
C TRP A 85 -0.98 13.32 -2.74
N THR A 86 -0.50 14.12 -3.69
CA THR A 86 -1.29 14.56 -4.84
C THR A 86 -1.52 13.44 -5.85
N PHE A 87 -0.50 12.63 -6.14
CA PHE A 87 -0.55 11.64 -7.21
C PHE A 87 -0.69 10.19 -6.74
N ILE A 88 -0.49 9.90 -5.45
CA ILE A 88 -0.54 8.54 -4.89
C ILE A 88 -1.62 8.45 -3.81
N PHE A 89 -1.43 9.08 -2.64
CA PHE A 89 -2.29 8.85 -1.47
C PHE A 89 -3.72 9.37 -1.64
N LEU A 90 -3.91 10.61 -2.10
CA LEU A 90 -5.26 11.15 -2.28
C LEU A 90 -6.04 10.38 -3.35
N PRO A 91 -5.48 10.11 -4.56
CA PRO A 91 -6.20 9.34 -5.57
C PRO A 91 -6.47 7.89 -5.15
N ILE A 92 -5.54 7.20 -4.49
CA ILE A 92 -5.75 5.82 -4.06
C ILE A 92 -6.80 5.73 -2.95
N MET A 93 -6.83 6.67 -2.01
CA MET A 93 -7.87 6.73 -0.98
C MET A 93 -9.25 6.97 -1.61
N PHE A 94 -9.35 7.94 -2.51
CA PHE A 94 -10.60 8.20 -3.23
C PHE A 94 -11.08 6.97 -4.02
N HIS A 95 -10.18 6.32 -4.75
CA HIS A 95 -10.48 5.11 -5.50
C HIS A 95 -10.92 3.96 -4.57
N ALA A 96 -10.15 3.70 -3.51
CA ALA A 96 -10.40 2.59 -2.60
C ALA A 96 -11.72 2.71 -1.83
N PHE A 97 -11.98 3.85 -1.19
CA PHE A 97 -13.19 4.00 -0.36
C PHE A 97 -14.46 3.99 -1.19
N LEU A 98 -14.45 4.62 -2.37
CA LEU A 98 -15.60 4.57 -3.27
C LEU A 98 -15.75 3.19 -3.93
N GLY A 99 -14.64 2.50 -4.22
CA GLY A 99 -14.64 1.11 -4.67
C GLY A 99 -15.23 0.14 -3.65
N LEU A 100 -14.96 0.33 -2.36
CA LEU A 100 -15.58 -0.41 -1.26
C LEU A 100 -17.11 -0.17 -1.23
N ALA A 101 -17.55 1.08 -1.34
CA ALA A 101 -18.97 1.41 -1.40
C ALA A 101 -19.67 0.73 -2.59
N PHE A 102 -19.04 0.69 -3.77
CA PHE A 102 -19.56 -0.04 -4.93
C PHE A 102 -19.55 -1.57 -4.75
N THR A 103 -18.63 -2.09 -3.96
CA THR A 103 -18.53 -3.52 -3.66
C THR A 103 -19.66 -3.97 -2.74
N PHE A 104 -20.00 -3.19 -1.71
CA PHE A 104 -21.12 -3.53 -0.80
C PHE A 104 -22.49 -3.48 -1.48
N GLY A 105 -22.66 -2.68 -2.53
CA GLY A 105 -23.88 -2.65 -3.34
C GLY A 105 -23.91 -3.66 -4.50
N ALA A 106 -22.92 -4.56 -4.60
CA ALA A 106 -22.80 -5.47 -5.73
C ALA A 106 -23.71 -6.70 -5.60
N SER A 107 -24.05 -7.30 -6.74
CA SER A 107 -24.82 -8.55 -6.80
C SER A 107 -24.10 -9.55 -7.71
N PRO A 108 -23.05 -10.23 -7.22
CA PRO A 108 -22.33 -11.24 -7.99
C PRO A 108 -23.23 -12.46 -8.24
N ASN A 109 -23.18 -12.99 -9.46
CA ASN A 109 -24.00 -14.14 -9.87
C ASN A 109 -23.19 -15.15 -10.70
N TYR A 110 -21.95 -15.42 -10.27
CA TYR A 110 -21.05 -16.35 -10.96
C TYR A 110 -21.31 -17.82 -10.65
N THR A 111 -21.97 -18.14 -9.53
CA THR A 111 -22.31 -19.53 -9.15
C THR A 111 -23.34 -20.12 -10.11
N GLU A 112 -24.43 -19.39 -10.37
CA GLU A 112 -25.50 -19.83 -11.26
C GLU A 112 -25.14 -19.60 -12.73
N TYR A 113 -24.55 -18.45 -13.05
CA TYR A 113 -24.20 -18.06 -14.42
C TYR A 113 -22.70 -17.90 -14.59
N ARG A 114 -22.05 -19.01 -14.96
CA ARG A 114 -20.58 -19.12 -15.11
C ARG A 114 -20.01 -18.46 -16.37
N TYR A 115 -20.54 -17.32 -16.77
CA TYR A 115 -20.01 -16.53 -17.88
C TYR A 115 -18.71 -15.81 -17.49
N ASN A 116 -17.81 -15.64 -18.45
CA ASN A 116 -16.54 -14.94 -18.25
C ASN A 116 -16.75 -13.49 -17.75
N SER A 117 -17.79 -12.80 -18.23
CA SER A 117 -18.17 -11.47 -17.74
C SER A 117 -18.54 -11.47 -16.25
N ASN A 118 -19.31 -12.46 -15.80
CA ASN A 118 -19.72 -12.60 -14.41
C ASN A 118 -18.54 -12.97 -13.51
N PHE A 119 -17.62 -13.82 -13.99
CA PHE A 119 -16.37 -14.11 -13.31
C PHE A 119 -15.56 -12.83 -13.09
N ARG A 120 -15.30 -12.09 -14.15
CA ARG A 120 -14.50 -10.86 -14.11
C ARG A 120 -15.17 -9.77 -13.27
N TYR A 121 -16.49 -9.67 -13.33
CA TYR A 121 -17.26 -8.83 -12.43
C TYR A 121 -16.97 -9.25 -10.98
N THR A 122 -17.16 -10.51 -10.62
CA THR A 122 -16.93 -10.98 -9.24
C THR A 122 -15.48 -10.78 -8.79
N MET A 123 -14.52 -11.13 -9.64
CA MET A 123 -13.10 -11.03 -9.33
C MET A 123 -12.62 -9.58 -9.20
N GLN A 124 -13.15 -8.60 -9.95
CA GLN A 124 -12.79 -7.19 -9.74
C GLN A 124 -13.05 -6.74 -8.30
N ARG A 125 -14.15 -7.20 -7.70
CA ARG A 125 -14.51 -6.88 -6.31
C ARG A 125 -13.67 -7.67 -5.33
N ALA A 126 -13.55 -8.99 -5.52
CA ALA A 126 -12.76 -9.84 -4.65
C ALA A 126 -11.30 -9.38 -4.59
N THR A 127 -10.66 -9.14 -5.74
CA THR A 127 -9.29 -8.63 -5.77
C THR A 127 -9.19 -7.18 -5.33
N GLY A 128 -10.23 -6.37 -5.48
CA GLY A 128 -10.26 -5.01 -4.92
C GLY A 128 -10.25 -5.00 -3.40
N LEU A 129 -11.00 -5.90 -2.75
CA LEU A 129 -10.98 -6.06 -1.30
C LEU A 129 -9.63 -6.62 -0.81
N LEU A 130 -9.10 -7.63 -1.51
CA LEU A 130 -7.76 -8.16 -1.21
C LEU A 130 -6.68 -7.09 -1.36
N ALA A 131 -6.71 -6.31 -2.46
CA ALA A 131 -5.80 -5.21 -2.70
C ALA A 131 -5.92 -4.12 -1.63
N PHE A 132 -7.14 -3.78 -1.18
CA PHE A 132 -7.34 -2.81 -0.10
C PHE A 132 -6.64 -3.24 1.19
N VAL A 133 -6.88 -4.48 1.64
CA VAL A 133 -6.23 -5.02 2.85
C VAL A 133 -4.73 -5.14 2.67
N PHE A 134 -4.28 -5.66 1.52
CA PHE A 134 -2.87 -5.80 1.20
C PHE A 134 -2.15 -4.45 1.20
N ILE A 135 -2.69 -3.42 0.54
CA ILE A 135 -2.06 -2.11 0.43
C ILE A 135 -2.01 -1.44 1.81
N ALA A 136 -3.09 -1.51 2.60
CA ALA A 136 -3.08 -0.98 3.95
C ALA A 136 -1.95 -1.59 4.80
N TRP A 137 -1.85 -2.92 4.79
CA TRP A 137 -0.78 -3.63 5.49
C TRP A 137 0.60 -3.38 4.88
N HIS A 138 0.72 -3.30 3.55
CA HIS A 138 1.97 -3.05 2.85
C HIS A 138 2.57 -1.68 3.22
N VAL A 139 1.74 -0.63 3.23
CA VAL A 139 2.16 0.72 3.65
C VAL A 139 2.51 0.73 5.13
N PHE A 140 1.82 -0.04 5.98
CA PHE A 140 2.19 -0.20 7.38
C PHE A 140 3.55 -0.91 7.53
N HIS A 141 3.73 -2.05 6.89
CA HIS A 141 4.94 -2.86 6.97
C HIS A 141 6.17 -2.09 6.49
N MET A 142 6.05 -1.36 5.37
CA MET A 142 7.17 -0.61 4.80
C MET A 142 7.35 0.79 5.41
N HIS A 143 6.28 1.55 5.64
CA HIS A 143 6.36 2.97 6.03
C HIS A 143 5.77 3.29 7.40
N GLY A 144 5.12 2.35 8.07
CA GLY A 144 4.62 2.55 9.43
C GLY A 144 3.42 3.50 9.55
N TRP A 145 2.89 4.08 8.46
CA TRP A 145 1.80 5.09 8.42
C TRP A 145 2.13 6.44 9.07
N ILE A 146 2.39 6.49 10.38
CA ILE A 146 2.52 7.73 11.15
C ILE A 146 3.98 7.91 11.57
N HIS A 147 4.53 9.11 11.36
CA HIS A 147 5.96 9.39 11.55
C HIS A 147 6.23 10.17 12.84
N ASN A 148 5.63 9.76 13.97
CA ASN A 148 5.94 10.34 15.29
C ASN A 148 6.61 9.29 16.19
N ASP A 149 7.40 9.75 17.15
CA ASP A 149 8.25 8.86 17.97
C ASP A 149 7.45 7.84 18.78
N ALA A 150 6.35 8.25 19.41
CA ALA A 150 5.51 7.36 20.20
C ALA A 150 4.94 6.21 19.34
N TRP A 151 4.49 6.53 18.13
CA TRP A 151 3.99 5.53 17.19
C TRP A 151 5.10 4.63 16.65
N ARG A 152 6.24 5.21 16.23
CA ARG A 152 7.40 4.43 15.76
C ARG A 152 7.88 3.44 16.81
N HIS A 153 7.92 3.85 18.08
CA HIS A 153 8.27 2.97 19.17
C HIS A 153 7.26 1.82 19.35
N LEU A 154 5.96 2.10 19.23
CA LEU A 154 4.90 1.09 19.34
C LEU A 154 4.98 0.01 18.26
N ILE A 155 5.37 0.39 17.04
CA ILE A 155 5.35 -0.51 15.87
C ILE A 155 6.72 -1.12 15.56
N ALA A 156 7.75 -0.82 16.34
CA ALA A 156 9.12 -1.25 16.10
C ALA A 156 9.20 -2.77 15.89
N GLY A 157 9.86 -3.20 14.80
CA GLY A 157 9.97 -4.60 14.40
C GLY A 157 8.75 -5.18 13.69
N TYR A 158 7.62 -4.46 13.62
CA TYR A 158 6.41 -4.89 12.93
C TYR A 158 6.06 -4.03 11.71
N GLY A 159 6.46 -2.76 11.69
CA GLY A 159 6.21 -1.84 10.57
C GLY A 159 7.25 -0.72 10.51
N GLY A 160 7.23 0.03 9.39
CA GLY A 160 8.23 1.06 9.12
C GLY A 160 9.61 0.49 8.77
N MET A 161 9.66 -0.67 8.13
CA MET A 161 10.89 -1.43 7.89
C MET A 161 11.72 -0.92 6.70
N PHE A 162 11.19 0.00 5.88
CA PHE A 162 11.84 0.46 4.66
C PHE A 162 12.57 1.79 4.89
N HIS A 163 13.88 1.78 4.63
CA HIS A 163 14.74 2.96 4.73
C HIS A 163 15.28 3.31 3.33
N PRO A 164 14.81 4.41 2.70
CA PRO A 164 15.07 4.67 1.29
C PRO A 164 16.55 4.94 0.93
N TYR A 165 17.38 5.37 1.89
CA TYR A 165 18.83 5.51 1.68
C TYR A 165 19.61 4.21 1.87
N ASN A 166 18.93 3.15 2.30
CA ASN A 166 19.41 1.77 2.38
C ASN A 166 18.33 0.82 1.81
N ALA A 167 17.76 1.18 0.66
CA ALA A 167 16.52 0.64 0.14
C ALA A 167 16.63 -0.85 -0.19
N ALA A 168 17.72 -1.29 -0.82
CA ALA A 168 17.87 -2.69 -1.22
C ALA A 168 17.99 -3.58 0.02
N THR A 169 18.85 -3.20 0.96
CA THR A 169 19.07 -4.00 2.17
C THR A 169 17.88 -3.96 3.13
N SER A 170 17.29 -2.78 3.40
CA SER A 170 16.14 -2.66 4.30
C SER A 170 14.88 -3.35 3.77
N ALA A 171 14.57 -3.21 2.48
CA ALA A 171 13.46 -3.92 1.85
C ALA A 171 13.67 -5.44 1.88
N ALA A 172 14.90 -5.91 1.62
CA ALA A 172 15.21 -7.33 1.68
C ALA A 172 15.14 -7.87 3.11
N HIS A 173 15.64 -7.15 4.13
CA HIS A 173 15.46 -7.52 5.54
C HIS A 173 13.97 -7.65 5.89
N ALA A 174 13.14 -6.67 5.50
CA ALA A 174 11.70 -6.71 5.72
C ALA A 174 11.06 -7.95 5.06
N MET A 175 11.45 -8.28 3.84
CA MET A 175 10.92 -9.45 3.11
C MET A 175 11.42 -10.79 3.64
N GLN A 176 12.64 -10.84 4.18
CA GLN A 176 13.27 -12.07 4.69
C GLN A 176 12.98 -12.34 6.17
N ALA A 177 12.42 -11.37 6.89
CA ALA A 177 12.06 -11.50 8.31
C ALA A 177 11.05 -12.65 8.58
N SER A 178 10.29 -13.09 7.57
CA SER A 178 9.48 -14.30 7.65
C SER A 178 9.21 -14.88 6.27
N VAL A 179 9.21 -16.21 6.16
CA VAL A 179 8.81 -16.93 4.93
C VAL A 179 7.36 -16.66 4.52
N LEU A 180 6.53 -16.14 5.44
CA LEU A 180 5.14 -15.81 5.15
C LEU A 180 4.99 -14.48 4.41
N TYR A 181 5.93 -13.54 4.57
CA TYR A 181 5.87 -12.25 3.89
C TYR A 181 5.90 -12.37 2.36
N PRO A 182 6.85 -13.08 1.70
CA PRO A 182 6.82 -13.22 0.24
C PRO A 182 5.55 -13.91 -0.26
N VAL A 183 4.95 -14.83 0.51
CA VAL A 183 3.65 -15.45 0.16
C VAL A 183 2.52 -14.42 0.20
N PHE A 184 2.44 -13.65 1.29
CA PHE A 184 1.43 -12.60 1.45
C PHE A 184 1.56 -11.52 0.36
N TYR A 185 2.78 -11.05 0.10
CA TYR A 185 3.08 -10.10 -0.98
C TYR A 185 2.71 -10.66 -2.35
N THR A 186 2.98 -11.94 -2.61
CA THR A 186 2.61 -12.58 -3.89
C THR A 186 1.10 -12.53 -4.11
N VAL A 187 0.31 -12.92 -3.12
CA VAL A 187 -1.16 -12.88 -3.21
C VAL A 187 -1.64 -11.44 -3.42
N GLY A 188 -1.10 -10.49 -2.65
CA GLY A 188 -1.44 -9.07 -2.74
C GLY A 188 -1.12 -8.45 -4.10
N VAL A 189 0.11 -8.65 -4.58
CA VAL A 189 0.56 -8.15 -5.89
C VAL A 189 -0.26 -8.74 -7.02
N LEU A 190 -0.53 -10.05 -7.02
CA LEU A 190 -1.36 -10.68 -8.05
C LEU A 190 -2.80 -10.16 -8.00
N ALA A 191 -3.36 -9.87 -6.82
CA ALA A 191 -4.67 -9.25 -6.69
C ALA A 191 -4.68 -7.82 -7.29
N CYS A 192 -3.68 -6.99 -6.96
CA CYS A 192 -3.51 -5.65 -7.53
C CYS A 192 -3.37 -5.69 -9.06
N VAL A 193 -2.54 -6.58 -9.59
CA VAL A 193 -2.32 -6.76 -11.03
C VAL A 193 -3.58 -7.20 -11.76
N PHE A 194 -4.31 -8.19 -11.22
CA PHE A 194 -5.59 -8.59 -11.79
C PHE A 194 -6.59 -7.43 -11.76
N HIS A 195 -6.68 -6.72 -10.62
CA HIS A 195 -7.60 -5.59 -10.44
C HIS A 195 -7.33 -4.48 -11.46
N LEU A 196 -6.06 -4.13 -11.68
CA LEU A 196 -5.65 -3.12 -12.66
C LEU A 196 -5.90 -3.59 -14.09
N SER A 197 -5.49 -4.80 -14.46
CA SER A 197 -5.66 -5.34 -15.82
C SER A 197 -7.14 -5.46 -16.20
N ASN A 198 -7.96 -6.02 -15.30
CA ASN A 198 -9.39 -6.13 -15.54
C ASN A 198 -10.09 -4.77 -15.48
N GLY A 199 -9.65 -3.88 -14.58
CA GLY A 199 -10.10 -2.50 -14.49
C GLY A 199 -9.81 -1.70 -15.76
N LEU A 200 -8.63 -1.86 -16.36
CA LEU A 200 -8.27 -1.26 -17.63
C LEU A 200 -9.23 -1.70 -18.74
N PHE A 201 -9.52 -3.00 -18.85
CA PHE A 201 -10.52 -3.51 -19.79
C PHE A 201 -11.90 -2.86 -19.57
N THR A 202 -12.38 -2.85 -18.33
CA THR A 202 -13.70 -2.28 -18.01
C THR A 202 -13.73 -0.79 -18.28
N MET A 203 -12.65 -0.08 -17.97
CA MET A 203 -12.49 1.33 -18.25
C MET A 203 -12.66 1.60 -19.75
N GLY A 204 -11.94 0.93 -20.64
CA GLY A 204 -12.09 1.21 -22.08
C GLY A 204 -13.46 0.86 -22.66
N ILE A 205 -14.28 0.01 -22.02
CA ILE A 205 -15.71 -0.10 -22.37
C ILE A 205 -16.43 1.16 -21.93
N THR A 206 -16.34 1.50 -20.65
CA THR A 206 -17.09 2.63 -20.09
C THR A 206 -16.72 3.94 -20.77
N TRP A 207 -15.45 4.18 -21.11
CA TRP A 207 -14.95 5.38 -21.79
C TRP A 207 -15.05 5.33 -23.31
N GLY A 208 -15.63 4.27 -23.89
CA GLY A 208 -15.92 4.20 -25.32
C GLY A 208 -14.71 3.92 -26.22
N ILE A 209 -13.61 3.39 -25.67
CA ILE A 209 -12.41 3.01 -26.42
C ILE A 209 -12.65 1.73 -27.23
N TRP A 210 -13.29 0.72 -26.63
CA TRP A 210 -13.66 -0.53 -27.32
C TRP A 210 -15.14 -0.87 -27.15
N ILE A 211 -15.96 -0.30 -28.04
CA ILE A 211 -17.43 -0.39 -27.98
C ILE A 211 -17.94 -1.70 -28.62
N SER A 212 -17.34 -2.14 -29.74
CA SER A 212 -17.83 -3.29 -30.50
C SER A 212 -17.40 -4.64 -29.88
N PRO A 213 -18.15 -5.75 -30.12
CA PRO A 213 -17.76 -7.07 -29.66
C PRO A 213 -16.36 -7.50 -30.16
N LYS A 214 -16.01 -7.15 -31.41
CA LYS A 214 -14.68 -7.42 -31.98
C LYS A 214 -13.58 -6.67 -31.24
N ALA A 215 -13.79 -5.38 -30.95
CA ALA A 215 -12.83 -4.56 -30.21
C ALA A 215 -12.66 -5.08 -28.77
N GLN A 216 -13.75 -5.44 -28.10
CA GLN A 216 -13.70 -6.05 -26.76
C GLN A 216 -12.99 -7.41 -26.77
N HIS A 217 -13.12 -8.21 -27.83
CA HIS A 217 -12.36 -9.46 -27.95
C HIS A 217 -10.85 -9.21 -27.99
N GLY A 218 -10.39 -8.28 -28.84
CA GLY A 218 -8.98 -7.89 -28.90
C GLY A 218 -8.49 -7.24 -27.60
N ALA A 219 -9.29 -6.36 -27.01
CA ALA A 219 -8.95 -5.68 -25.76
C ALA A 219 -8.72 -6.67 -24.62
N LYS A 220 -9.50 -7.76 -24.51
CA LYS A 220 -9.26 -8.81 -23.51
C LYS A 220 -7.86 -9.41 -23.62
N LEU A 221 -7.40 -9.67 -24.84
CA LEU A 221 -6.06 -10.21 -25.08
C LEU A 221 -5.00 -9.19 -24.66
N VAL A 222 -5.11 -7.94 -25.13
CA VAL A 222 -4.15 -6.87 -24.83
C VAL A 222 -4.05 -6.63 -23.32
N THR A 223 -5.17 -6.44 -22.63
CA THR A 223 -5.16 -6.21 -21.18
C THR A 223 -4.70 -7.44 -20.41
N GLY A 224 -5.01 -8.64 -20.90
CA GLY A 224 -4.54 -9.91 -20.32
C GLY A 224 -3.03 -10.08 -20.41
N VAL A 225 -2.43 -9.83 -21.58
CA VAL A 225 -0.97 -9.86 -21.79
C VAL A 225 -0.28 -8.80 -20.94
N PHE A 226 -0.84 -7.58 -20.91
CA PHE A 226 -0.36 -6.51 -20.03
C PHE A 226 -0.37 -6.94 -18.55
N GLY A 227 -1.47 -7.54 -18.09
CA GLY A 227 -1.59 -8.04 -16.72
C GLY A 227 -0.59 -9.15 -16.42
N LEU A 228 -0.40 -10.10 -17.35
CA LEU A 228 0.60 -11.15 -17.18
C LEU A 228 2.03 -10.59 -17.12
N GLY A 229 2.37 -9.62 -17.97
CA GLY A 229 3.65 -8.94 -17.93
C GLY A 229 3.91 -8.24 -16.59
N LEU A 230 2.93 -7.50 -16.08
CA LEU A 230 3.03 -6.86 -14.75
C LEU A 230 3.10 -7.88 -13.62
N ALA A 231 2.40 -9.01 -13.72
CA ALA A 231 2.50 -10.08 -12.74
C ALA A 231 3.93 -10.61 -12.68
N LEU A 232 4.55 -10.90 -13.84
CA LEU A 232 5.94 -11.35 -13.90
C LEU A 232 6.90 -10.34 -13.27
N VAL A 233 6.77 -9.05 -13.62
CA VAL A 233 7.57 -7.96 -13.02
C VAL A 233 7.42 -7.93 -11.50
N GLY A 234 6.20 -8.03 -10.99
CA GLY A 234 5.93 -8.04 -9.55
C GLY A 234 6.42 -9.28 -8.81
N ILE A 235 6.39 -10.47 -9.45
CA ILE A 235 7.00 -11.67 -8.86
C ILE A 235 8.52 -11.56 -8.86
N THR A 236 9.11 -10.99 -9.90
CA THR A 236 10.55 -10.75 -9.99
C THR A 236 11.06 -9.87 -8.84
N SER A 237 10.34 -8.82 -8.46
CA SER A 237 10.75 -7.98 -7.32
C SER A 237 10.73 -8.76 -6.00
N ILE A 238 9.67 -9.55 -5.75
CA ILE A 238 9.53 -10.37 -4.54
C ILE A 238 10.67 -11.39 -4.44
N VAL A 239 10.94 -12.12 -5.53
CA VAL A 239 12.04 -13.09 -5.59
C VAL A 239 13.38 -12.40 -5.42
N GLY A 240 13.61 -11.28 -6.08
CA GLY A 240 14.84 -10.49 -5.98
C GLY A 240 15.15 -10.09 -4.53
N LEU A 241 14.17 -9.51 -3.83
CA LEU A 241 14.32 -9.13 -2.41
C LEU A 241 14.50 -10.34 -1.49
N TYR A 242 13.69 -11.39 -1.67
CA TYR A 242 13.73 -12.56 -0.78
C TYR A 242 15.03 -13.37 -0.93
N THR A 243 15.63 -13.37 -2.12
CA THR A 243 16.86 -14.11 -2.39
C THR A 243 18.13 -13.28 -2.25
N LEU A 244 18.00 -11.99 -1.92
CA LEU A 244 19.15 -11.09 -1.77
C LEU A 244 20.07 -11.55 -0.64
N LYS A 245 21.38 -11.48 -0.87
CA LYS A 245 22.45 -11.89 0.06
C LYS A 245 23.54 -10.83 0.11
N ASN A 246 24.58 -11.08 0.90
CA ASN A 246 25.76 -10.20 1.01
C ASN A 246 25.39 -8.80 1.53
N PHE A 247 24.50 -8.74 2.52
CA PHE A 247 23.97 -7.48 3.08
C PHE A 247 25.05 -6.49 3.50
N ALA A 248 26.15 -6.94 4.11
CA ALA A 248 27.24 -6.07 4.53
C ALA A 248 27.89 -5.31 3.35
N GLU A 249 28.21 -6.02 2.27
CA GLU A 249 28.81 -5.41 1.07
C GLU A 249 27.84 -4.43 0.39
N ILE A 250 26.57 -4.82 0.27
CA ILE A 250 25.55 -3.95 -0.35
C ILE A 250 25.34 -2.71 0.51
N ARG A 251 25.27 -2.87 1.84
CA ARG A 251 25.10 -1.77 2.79
C ARG A 251 26.25 -0.78 2.72
N GLU A 252 27.49 -1.25 2.62
CA GLU A 252 28.68 -0.41 2.44
C GLU A 252 28.54 0.45 1.17
N LYS A 253 28.13 -0.15 0.05
CA LYS A 253 27.89 0.58 -1.21
C LYS A 253 26.74 1.59 -1.09
N GLU A 254 25.64 1.23 -0.43
CA GLU A 254 24.52 2.13 -0.17
C GLU A 254 24.97 3.35 0.65
N ASN A 255 25.71 3.13 1.74
CA ASN A 255 26.25 4.19 2.59
C ASN A 255 27.23 5.09 1.83
N THR A 256 28.17 4.50 1.08
CA THR A 256 29.12 5.26 0.26
C THR A 256 28.39 6.11 -0.78
N ALA A 257 27.38 5.54 -1.46
CA ALA A 257 26.57 6.28 -2.43
C ALA A 257 25.78 7.41 -1.78
N TYR A 258 25.22 7.20 -0.59
CA TYR A 258 24.54 8.24 0.19
C TYR A 258 25.50 9.39 0.51
N GLU A 259 26.67 9.11 1.06
CA GLU A 259 27.67 10.14 1.42
C GLU A 259 28.04 10.99 0.21
N LEU A 260 28.35 10.35 -0.92
CA LEU A 260 28.69 11.04 -2.17
C LEU A 260 27.54 11.92 -2.68
N LEU A 261 26.31 11.40 -2.71
CA LEU A 261 25.15 12.14 -3.24
C LEU A 261 24.74 13.31 -2.34
N VAL A 262 24.98 13.21 -1.03
CA VAL A 262 24.78 14.32 -0.10
C VAL A 262 25.88 15.37 -0.30
N GLU A 263 27.14 14.95 -0.44
CA GLU A 263 28.27 15.85 -0.67
C GLU A 263 28.11 16.65 -1.97
N THR A 264 27.64 16.00 -3.04
CA THR A 264 27.36 16.66 -4.34
C THR A 264 26.06 17.47 -4.33
N GLY A 265 25.23 17.34 -3.30
CA GLY A 265 23.93 18.01 -3.18
C GLY A 265 22.82 17.41 -4.07
N ASP A 266 23.03 16.22 -4.61
CA ASP A 266 22.04 15.51 -5.44
C ASP A 266 20.84 14.99 -4.62
N ILE A 267 21.05 14.72 -3.32
CA ILE A 267 19.98 14.39 -2.36
C ILE A 267 20.17 15.16 -1.05
N PRO A 268 19.10 15.45 -0.29
CA PRO A 268 19.22 16.06 1.03
C PRO A 268 19.75 15.05 2.07
N ALA A 269 20.55 15.53 3.03
CA ALA A 269 20.89 14.75 4.21
C ALA A 269 19.65 14.55 5.10
N ASP A 270 19.35 13.30 5.45
CA ASP A 270 18.15 12.96 6.21
C ASP A 270 18.36 11.64 6.98
N PRO A 271 18.67 11.72 8.29
CA PRO A 271 18.90 10.54 9.11
C PRO A 271 17.70 9.60 9.22
N GLU A 272 16.47 10.11 9.14
CA GLU A 272 15.26 9.28 9.25
C GLU A 272 15.08 8.34 8.05
N LYS A 273 15.73 8.67 6.92
CA LYS A 273 15.71 7.86 5.70
C LYS A 273 16.82 6.80 5.65
N ARG A 274 17.75 6.82 6.60
CA ARG A 274 18.81 5.83 6.75
C ARG A 274 18.40 4.74 7.71
N ASP A 275 18.94 3.56 7.51
CA ASP A 275 18.90 2.49 8.50
C ASP A 275 20.21 2.53 9.29
N LEU A 276 20.14 3.09 10.50
CA LEU A 276 21.28 3.29 11.40
C LEU A 276 21.54 2.09 12.33
N SER A 277 20.72 1.04 12.28
CA SER A 277 20.85 -0.12 13.18
C SER A 277 22.16 -0.89 13.01
N ALA A 278 22.85 -0.72 11.88
CA ALA A 278 24.16 -1.30 11.62
C ALA A 278 25.33 -0.40 12.08
N ASP A 279 25.08 0.89 12.29
CA ASP A 279 26.07 1.86 12.77
C ASP A 279 26.13 1.88 14.31
N GLU A 280 25.07 1.39 14.98
CA GLU A 280 25.09 1.05 16.41
C GLU A 280 25.94 -0.22 16.61
N SER A 281 27.19 -0.05 17.06
CA SER A 281 28.00 -1.17 17.53
C SER A 281 27.22 -1.98 18.55
N LEU A 282 27.22 -3.31 18.41
CA LEU A 282 26.63 -4.27 19.36
C LEU A 282 27.20 -4.18 20.80
N ASP A 283 28.11 -3.25 21.05
CA ASP A 283 28.77 -3.00 22.34
C ASP A 283 28.04 -1.95 23.22
N GLU A 284 27.00 -1.27 22.73
CA GLU A 284 26.24 -0.27 23.50
C GLU A 284 24.78 -0.66 23.78
N ALA A 285 24.52 -1.95 24.02
CA ALA A 285 23.32 -2.29 24.79
C ALA A 285 23.51 -1.70 26.20
N PRO A 286 22.64 -0.80 26.69
CA PRO A 286 22.73 -0.35 28.09
C PRO A 286 22.69 -1.60 28.99
N PRO A 287 23.56 -1.69 30.01
CA PRO A 287 23.60 -2.86 30.86
C PRO A 287 22.19 -3.16 31.36
N PHE A 288 21.77 -4.41 31.22
CA PHE A 288 20.52 -4.88 31.82
C PHE A 288 20.60 -4.64 33.32
N GLU A 289 20.02 -3.53 33.79
CA GLU A 289 19.74 -3.33 35.20
C GLU A 289 18.66 -4.34 35.56
N GLY A 290 19.12 -5.53 35.96
CA GLY A 290 18.28 -6.57 36.51
C GLY A 290 17.45 -5.94 37.62
N ALA A 291 16.13 -6.08 37.50
CA ALA A 291 15.13 -5.53 38.40
C ALA A 291 15.65 -5.48 39.84
N ALA A 292 15.97 -4.27 40.31
CA ALA A 292 16.32 -4.05 41.69
C ALA A 292 15.17 -4.62 42.55
N ALA A 293 15.51 -5.59 43.40
CA ALA A 293 14.56 -6.19 44.32
C ALA A 293 13.86 -5.07 45.11
N PRO A 294 12.52 -5.15 45.30
CA PRO A 294 11.80 -4.12 46.02
C PRO A 294 12.38 -4.04 47.44
N LYS A 295 12.81 -2.83 47.83
CA LYS A 295 13.26 -2.55 49.20
C LYS A 295 12.14 -2.96 50.16
N ALA A 296 12.45 -3.86 51.08
CA ALA A 296 11.55 -4.23 52.16
C ALA A 296 11.26 -2.99 53.00
N ASP A 297 10.00 -2.57 52.99
CA ASP A 297 9.45 -1.55 53.86
C ASP A 297 9.53 -2.05 55.30
N ALA A 298 10.34 -1.39 56.12
CA ALA A 298 10.48 -1.70 57.53
C ALA A 298 9.22 -1.20 58.25
N THR A 299 8.25 -2.09 58.37
CA THR A 299 7.03 -1.87 59.13
C THR A 299 7.32 -1.53 60.58
N GLU A 300 6.74 -0.40 60.96
CA GLU A 300 6.51 0.16 62.29
C GLU A 300 6.21 -0.92 63.35
N LYS A 301 7.01 -0.97 64.42
CA LYS A 301 6.68 -1.73 65.64
C LYS A 301 5.54 -1.01 66.38
N PRO A 302 4.45 -1.70 66.79
CA PRO A 302 3.52 -1.13 67.74
C PRO A 302 4.08 -1.24 69.15
N ALA A 303 3.95 -0.16 69.91
CA ALA A 303 4.18 -0.11 71.34
C ALA A 303 3.16 -0.99 72.07
N VAL A 304 3.63 -1.86 72.99
CA VAL A 304 2.80 -2.44 74.05
C VAL A 304 3.59 -2.40 75.35
N SER A 305 2.89 -1.88 76.36
CA SER A 305 3.15 -1.79 77.79
C SER A 305 3.77 -3.02 78.46
N GLU A 306 4.80 -2.81 79.27
CA GLU A 306 4.80 -2.82 80.75
C GLU A 306 6.14 -2.27 81.28
#